data_AF-A0A945AYZ6-F1
#
_entry.id   AF-A0A945AYZ6-F1
#
_cell.length_a   1.000
_cell.length_b   1.000
_cell.length_c   1.000
_cell.angle_alpha   90.00
_cell.angle_beta   90.00
_cell.angle_gamma   90.00
#
_symmetry.space_group_name_H-M   'P 1'
#
loop_
_entity.id
_entity.type
_entity.pdbx_description
1 polymer ?
#
loop_
_entity_poly.entity_id
_entity_poly.type
_entity_poly.pdbx_seq_one_letter_code
_entity_poly.pdbx_strand_id
1 'polypeptide(L)'
;MTKTHDGKKGHWLEDVMGSKRDASNKPDLFGYEMKTGSSKTSFGDWGPDYFIFRDEKKFPNLIGKEGRDLQKQASQNKDDVFLRAFGVWRNDDKENSYGKWDKGGYYSWSGKPSPTKATDGFNRYGQSLIVNADHSISIKYSFSKDCRDDKSKIVPERFQTEELVLFGWSANWIKNKVENKFSVLGWFKCNIKKKEYVEIMFGDPITATTFLEWIECGNVIFDTRMKQRRPNGSDRMGMMFRANNAFWKSLAVYTYP
;
A
#
# COMPACT_ATOMS: atom_id res chain seq x y z
N MET A 1 -17.69 -3.21 22.78
CA MET A 1 -17.83 -3.53 21.34
C MET A 1 -16.49 -3.42 20.64
N THR A 2 -15.78 -4.53 20.43
CA THR A 2 -14.47 -4.53 19.76
C THR A 2 -14.67 -4.38 18.26
N LYS A 3 -14.18 -3.27 17.69
CA LYS A 3 -14.10 -3.10 16.23
C LYS A 3 -13.29 -4.27 15.66
N THR A 4 -13.98 -5.19 14.99
CA THR A 4 -13.38 -6.36 14.34
C THR A 4 -12.56 -5.87 13.15
N HIS A 5 -11.24 -5.86 13.31
CA HIS A 5 -10.31 -5.61 12.21
C HIS A 5 -10.49 -6.70 11.14
N ASP A 6 -10.62 -6.34 9.86
CA ASP A 6 -10.85 -7.32 8.77
C ASP A 6 -9.78 -8.42 8.71
N GLY A 7 -8.55 -8.12 9.13
CA GLY A 7 -7.48 -9.12 9.25
C GLY A 7 -7.79 -10.27 10.23
N LYS A 8 -8.66 -10.07 11.23
CA LYS A 8 -9.07 -11.16 12.14
C LYS A 8 -9.87 -12.24 11.42
N LYS A 9 -10.62 -11.90 10.36
CA LYS A 9 -11.39 -12.88 9.58
C LYS A 9 -10.47 -13.74 8.71
N GLY A 10 -9.47 -13.12 8.08
CA GLY A 10 -8.42 -13.84 7.34
C GLY A 10 -7.65 -14.78 8.26
N HIS A 11 -7.20 -14.27 9.41
CA HIS A 11 -6.54 -15.09 10.43
C HIS A 11 -7.40 -16.28 10.87
N TRP A 12 -8.70 -16.06 11.18
CA TRP A 12 -9.59 -17.16 11.56
C TRP A 12 -9.73 -18.20 10.45
N LEU A 13 -9.82 -17.77 9.19
CA LEU A 13 -9.90 -18.67 8.04
C LEU A 13 -8.62 -19.50 7.89
N GLU A 14 -7.44 -18.88 8.04
CA GLU A 14 -6.15 -19.57 8.01
C GLU A 14 -6.10 -20.70 9.05
N ASP A 15 -6.53 -20.43 10.29
CA ASP A 15 -6.56 -21.44 11.36
C ASP A 15 -7.50 -22.60 11.01
N VAL A 16 -8.72 -22.30 10.55
CA VAL A 16 -9.73 -23.32 10.22
C VAL A 16 -9.33 -24.17 9.02
N MET A 17 -8.62 -23.58 8.05
CA MET A 17 -8.11 -24.28 6.87
C MET A 17 -6.78 -25.01 7.13
N GLY A 18 -6.23 -24.92 8.35
CA GLY A 18 -4.97 -25.56 8.73
C GLY A 18 -3.72 -24.92 8.12
N SER A 19 -3.82 -23.67 7.65
CA SER A 19 -2.66 -22.92 7.14
C SER A 19 -1.82 -22.36 8.29
N LYS A 20 -0.50 -22.42 8.15
CA LYS A 20 0.42 -21.83 9.12
C LYS A 20 0.52 -20.33 8.87
N ARG A 21 0.15 -19.53 9.87
CA ARG A 21 0.37 -18.08 9.84
C ARG A 21 1.86 -17.76 9.88
N ASP A 22 2.39 -17.18 8.82
CA ASP A 22 3.73 -16.58 8.83
C ASP A 22 3.78 -15.31 7.97
N ALA A 23 4.93 -14.64 7.98
CA ALA A 23 5.18 -13.47 7.15
C ALA A 23 5.89 -13.85 5.83
N SER A 24 5.84 -15.14 5.44
CA SER A 24 6.50 -15.59 4.23
C SER A 24 5.76 -15.06 3.00
N ASN A 25 6.52 -14.80 1.94
CA ASN A 25 5.93 -14.44 0.66
C ASN A 25 5.70 -15.70 -0.19
N LYS A 26 5.07 -16.71 0.40
CA LYS A 26 4.71 -17.99 -0.23
C LYS A 26 3.19 -18.15 -0.23
N PRO A 27 2.65 -19.08 -1.04
CA PRO A 27 1.22 -19.37 -1.04
C PRO A 27 0.80 -19.99 0.29
N ASP A 28 -0.42 -19.72 0.73
CA ASP A 28 -0.88 -20.06 2.08
C ASP A 28 -1.25 -21.55 2.26
N LEU A 29 -1.79 -22.20 1.22
CA LEU A 29 -2.29 -23.58 1.34
C LEU A 29 -2.09 -24.38 0.04
N PHE A 30 -1.38 -25.50 0.14
CA PHE A 30 -1.14 -26.46 -0.97
C PHE A 30 -0.63 -25.83 -2.28
N GLY A 31 0.12 -24.72 -2.20
CA GLY A 31 0.63 -24.01 -3.38
C GLY A 31 -0.32 -22.95 -3.96
N TYR A 32 -1.49 -22.75 -3.36
CA TYR A 32 -2.41 -21.66 -3.68
C TYR A 32 -2.35 -20.53 -2.66
N GLU A 33 -2.47 -19.30 -3.15
CA GLU A 33 -2.68 -18.13 -2.30
C GLU A 33 -4.14 -18.05 -1.84
N MET A 34 -4.38 -17.92 -0.54
CA MET A 34 -5.71 -17.82 0.02
C MET A 34 -6.13 -16.37 0.23
N LYS A 35 -7.32 -16.02 -0.28
CA LYS A 35 -7.91 -14.68 -0.09
C LYS A 35 -9.28 -14.74 0.57
N THR A 36 -9.65 -13.63 1.20
CA THR A 36 -11.02 -13.37 1.69
C THR A 36 -11.33 -11.87 1.60
N GLY A 37 -12.61 -11.50 1.72
CA GLY A 37 -13.04 -10.10 1.77
C GLY A 37 -14.33 -9.81 0.99
N SER A 38 -15.05 -8.76 1.40
CA SER A 38 -16.40 -8.46 0.91
C SER A 38 -16.49 -7.33 -0.13
N SER A 39 -15.61 -6.32 -0.09
CA SER A 39 -15.65 -5.18 -1.02
C SER A 39 -14.40 -5.07 -1.91
N LYS A 40 -13.21 -5.06 -1.29
CA LYS A 40 -11.92 -5.06 -1.96
C LYS A 40 -11.02 -6.12 -1.36
N THR A 41 -10.38 -6.91 -2.20
CA THR A 41 -9.41 -7.92 -1.80
C THR A 41 -8.01 -7.48 -2.22
N SER A 42 -7.07 -7.60 -1.29
CA SER A 42 -5.68 -7.20 -1.49
C SER A 42 -4.87 -8.34 -2.10
N PHE A 43 -4.00 -8.02 -3.05
CA PHE A 43 -2.95 -8.93 -3.51
C PHE A 43 -1.89 -9.09 -2.42
N GLY A 44 -1.50 -7.96 -1.82
CA GLY A 44 -0.68 -7.94 -0.62
C GLY A 44 -0.44 -6.52 -0.11
N ASP A 45 0.17 -6.44 1.07
CA ASP A 45 0.78 -5.22 1.60
C ASP A 45 2.26 -5.24 1.22
N TRP A 46 2.57 -4.60 0.09
CA TRP A 46 3.87 -4.65 -0.56
C TRP A 46 4.44 -3.25 -0.56
N GLY A 47 5.07 -2.85 0.54
CA GLY A 47 5.83 -1.61 0.59
C GLY A 47 6.89 -1.55 -0.53
N PRO A 48 7.24 -0.35 -1.00
CA PRO A 48 8.27 -0.14 -2.02
C PRO A 48 9.65 -0.55 -1.49
N ASP A 49 10.56 -0.86 -2.42
CA ASP A 49 11.98 -1.01 -2.12
C ASP A 49 12.73 0.32 -2.17
N TYR A 50 12.10 1.39 -2.69
CA TYR A 50 12.58 2.77 -2.60
C TYR A 50 11.60 3.69 -1.87
N PHE A 51 12.11 4.44 -0.90
CA PHE A 51 11.40 5.51 -0.19
C PHE A 51 12.24 6.79 -0.23
N ILE A 52 11.67 7.90 -0.71
CA ILE A 52 12.40 9.18 -0.77
C ILE A 52 12.94 9.62 0.60
N PHE A 53 12.21 9.38 1.69
CA PHE A 53 12.64 9.73 3.05
C PHE A 53 13.71 8.80 3.65
N ARG A 54 14.16 7.80 2.88
CA ARG A 54 15.31 6.93 3.17
C ARG A 54 16.49 7.18 2.23
N ASP A 55 16.36 8.12 1.29
CA ASP A 55 17.41 8.44 0.32
C ASP A 55 18.34 9.52 0.89
N GLU A 56 19.61 9.17 1.13
CA GLU A 56 20.61 10.06 1.71
C GLU A 56 20.92 11.28 0.82
N LYS A 57 20.77 11.16 -0.50
CA LYS A 57 20.95 12.31 -1.41
C LYS A 57 19.83 13.34 -1.23
N LYS A 58 18.63 12.87 -0.90
CA LYS A 58 17.45 13.73 -0.64
C LYS A 58 17.37 14.17 0.81
N PHE A 59 17.99 13.42 1.71
CA PHE A 59 18.05 13.64 3.14
C PHE A 59 19.48 13.39 3.68
N PRO A 60 20.39 14.37 3.54
CA PRO A 60 21.79 14.21 3.97
C PRO A 60 21.98 13.95 5.47
N ASN A 61 20.95 14.22 6.30
CA ASN A 61 20.96 13.88 7.72
C ASN A 61 20.92 12.36 8.00
N LEU A 62 20.81 11.52 6.96
CA LEU A 62 20.93 10.07 7.05
C LEU A 62 22.39 9.60 6.94
N ILE A 63 23.28 10.39 6.34
CA ILE A 63 24.68 10.01 6.08
C ILE A 63 25.37 9.65 7.41
N GLY A 64 26.03 8.49 7.42
CA GLY A 64 26.75 7.98 8.59
C GLY A 64 25.87 7.43 9.71
N LYS A 65 24.55 7.33 9.51
CA LYS A 65 23.66 6.64 10.46
C LYS A 65 23.51 5.19 10.06
N GLU A 66 23.48 4.31 11.07
CA GLU A 66 23.32 2.87 10.87
C GLU A 66 22.23 2.29 11.78
N GLY A 67 21.79 1.07 11.47
CA GLY A 67 20.88 0.29 12.30
C GLY A 67 19.64 1.05 12.77
N ARG A 68 19.42 1.09 14.09
CA ARG A 68 18.24 1.72 14.70
C ARG A 68 18.22 3.24 14.55
N ASP A 69 19.39 3.89 14.51
CA ASP A 69 19.48 5.34 14.38
C ASP A 69 19.08 5.80 12.98
N LEU A 70 19.50 5.07 11.95
CA LEU A 70 19.05 5.29 10.58
C LEU A 70 17.53 5.14 10.46
N GLN A 71 16.97 4.07 11.03
CA GLN A 71 15.52 3.81 11.01
C GLN A 71 14.73 4.92 11.72
N LYS A 72 15.23 5.40 12.87
CA LYS A 72 14.62 6.50 13.62
C LYS A 72 14.67 7.79 12.81
N GLN A 73 15.82 8.14 12.23
CA GLN A 73 15.97 9.35 11.43
C GLN A 73 15.09 9.33 10.17
N ALA A 74 15.03 8.20 9.46
CA ALA A 74 14.15 8.05 8.30
C ALA A 74 12.66 8.17 8.70
N SER A 75 12.28 7.65 9.87
CA SER A 75 10.92 7.80 10.39
C SER A 75 10.58 9.26 10.72
N GLN A 76 11.54 10.01 11.25
CA GLN A 76 11.40 11.46 11.47
C GLN A 76 11.29 12.20 10.14
N ASN A 77 12.13 11.90 9.15
CA ASN A 77 12.05 12.49 7.81
C ASN A 77 10.68 12.24 7.16
N LYS A 78 10.10 11.04 7.37
CA LYS A 78 8.72 10.74 6.94
C LYS A 78 7.70 11.66 7.61
N ASP A 79 7.74 11.77 8.93
CA ASP A 79 6.73 12.51 9.71
C ASP A 79 6.86 14.02 9.57
N ASP A 80 8.08 14.54 9.65
CA ASP A 80 8.35 15.97 9.73
C ASP A 80 8.51 16.63 8.38
N VAL A 81 8.83 15.87 7.33
CA VAL A 81 9.04 16.43 5.98
C VAL A 81 8.08 15.83 4.98
N PHE A 82 8.14 14.51 4.73
CA PHE A 82 7.37 13.89 3.66
C PHE A 82 5.85 14.10 3.81
N LEU A 83 5.31 13.79 4.99
CA LEU A 83 3.87 13.89 5.25
C LEU A 83 3.34 15.33 5.21
N ARG A 84 4.18 16.30 5.54
CA ARG A 84 3.82 17.72 5.46
C ARG A 84 3.85 18.23 4.03
N ALA A 85 4.87 17.84 3.27
CA ALA A 85 5.04 18.27 1.88
C ALA A 85 4.01 17.63 0.95
N PHE A 86 3.81 16.31 1.04
CA PHE A 86 3.04 15.54 0.05
C PHE A 86 1.73 14.99 0.57
N GLY A 87 1.50 15.03 1.89
CA GLY A 87 0.28 14.58 2.53
C GLY A 87 -0.75 15.69 2.73
N VAL A 88 -1.66 15.44 3.67
CA VAL A 88 -2.70 16.38 4.09
C VAL A 88 -2.92 16.25 5.60
N TRP A 89 -3.21 17.39 6.25
CA TRP A 89 -3.66 17.41 7.63
C TRP A 89 -5.06 16.79 7.76
N ARG A 90 -5.27 16.01 8.82
CA ARG A 90 -6.55 15.38 9.17
C ARG A 90 -6.89 15.74 10.61
N ASN A 91 -8.04 16.39 10.79
CA ASN A 91 -8.59 16.63 12.12
C ASN A 91 -9.05 15.30 12.73
N ASP A 92 -8.62 15.03 13.96
CA ASP A 92 -8.98 13.85 14.73
C ASP A 92 -8.87 14.15 16.23
N ASP A 93 -9.96 14.70 16.77
CA ASP A 93 -10.06 15.07 18.18
C ASP A 93 -10.47 13.89 19.08
N LYS A 94 -10.67 12.70 18.50
CA LYS A 94 -11.19 11.54 19.22
C LYS A 94 -10.07 10.81 19.95
N GLU A 95 -10.17 10.79 21.27
CA GLU A 95 -9.45 9.80 22.07
C GLU A 95 -9.95 8.40 21.70
N ASN A 96 -9.01 7.50 21.45
CA ASN A 96 -9.29 6.09 21.18
C ASN A 96 -8.35 5.22 22.02
N SER A 97 -8.45 3.90 21.90
CA SER A 97 -7.62 2.94 22.64
C SER A 97 -6.10 3.10 22.45
N TYR A 98 -5.68 4.00 21.56
CA TYR A 98 -4.28 4.30 21.27
C TYR A 98 -3.90 5.75 21.66
N GLY A 99 -4.74 6.45 22.43
CA GLY A 99 -4.56 7.83 22.87
C GLY A 99 -5.16 8.88 21.93
N LYS A 100 -5.03 10.16 22.33
CA LYS A 100 -5.40 11.36 21.57
C LYS A 100 -4.18 11.89 20.80
N TRP A 101 -4.41 12.59 19.70
CA TRP A 101 -3.35 13.34 19.02
C TRP A 101 -3.09 14.68 19.73
N ASP A 102 -1.82 14.98 19.99
CA ASP A 102 -1.41 16.15 20.79
C ASP A 102 -1.89 17.50 20.23
N LYS A 103 -2.23 17.57 18.94
CA LYS A 103 -2.63 18.81 18.24
C LYS A 103 -4.02 18.73 17.59
N GLY A 104 -4.88 17.82 18.06
CA GLY A 104 -6.23 17.64 17.49
C GLY A 104 -6.26 17.05 16.08
N GLY A 105 -5.14 16.48 15.62
CA GLY A 105 -5.03 15.90 14.29
C GLY A 105 -3.64 15.39 13.96
N TYR A 106 -3.46 14.96 12.71
CA TYR A 106 -2.23 14.37 12.21
C TYR A 106 -2.08 14.58 10.70
N TYR A 107 -0.85 14.52 10.20
CA TYR A 107 -0.62 14.43 8.77
C TYR A 107 -0.77 13.00 8.26
N SER A 108 -1.37 12.87 7.08
CA SER A 108 -1.58 11.59 6.40
C SER A 108 -1.26 11.70 4.91
N TRP A 109 -0.69 10.64 4.37
CA TRP A 109 -0.56 10.44 2.94
C TRP A 109 -1.44 9.24 2.57
N SER A 110 -2.75 9.47 2.56
CA SER A 110 -3.78 8.49 2.25
C SER A 110 -5.03 9.17 1.69
N GLY A 111 -5.80 8.46 0.87
CA GLY A 111 -6.91 9.04 0.11
C GLY A 111 -6.41 10.05 -0.92
N LYS A 112 -7.09 11.19 -1.06
CA LYS A 112 -6.83 12.21 -2.10
C LYS A 112 -5.35 12.57 -2.39
N PRO A 113 -4.45 12.76 -1.40
CA PRO A 113 -3.04 13.07 -1.68
C PRO A 113 -2.25 11.92 -2.32
N SER A 114 -2.64 10.67 -2.08
CA SER A 114 -1.94 9.51 -2.65
C SER A 114 -2.59 9.11 -3.98
N PRO A 115 -1.83 8.94 -5.08
CA PRO A 115 -2.41 8.50 -6.34
C PRO A 115 -2.90 7.06 -6.22
N THR A 116 -4.14 6.80 -6.65
CA THR A 116 -4.82 5.51 -6.44
C THR A 116 -4.74 4.62 -7.68
N LYS A 117 -4.94 5.18 -8.87
CA LYS A 117 -4.88 4.45 -10.15
C LYS A 117 -3.83 5.05 -11.06
N ALA A 118 -3.21 4.21 -11.88
CA ALA A 118 -2.30 4.69 -12.92
C ALA A 118 -3.03 5.53 -13.99
N THR A 119 -4.30 5.22 -14.27
CA THR A 119 -5.13 5.94 -15.25
C THR A 119 -5.50 7.37 -14.85
N ASP A 120 -5.34 7.75 -13.58
CA ASP A 120 -5.74 9.08 -13.09
C ASP A 120 -4.73 10.16 -13.48
N GLY A 121 -3.50 9.78 -13.86
CA GLY A 121 -2.39 10.72 -14.04
C GLY A 121 -2.06 11.48 -12.76
N PHE A 122 -1.60 12.73 -12.91
CA PHE A 122 -1.29 13.59 -11.77
C PHE A 122 -2.57 14.04 -11.04
N ASN A 123 -2.68 13.70 -9.76
CA ASN A 123 -3.72 14.21 -8.89
C ASN A 123 -3.49 15.70 -8.56
N ARG A 124 -4.47 16.34 -7.88
CA ARG A 124 -4.37 17.76 -7.48
C ARG A 124 -3.21 18.12 -6.54
N TYR A 125 -2.51 17.11 -6.00
CA TYR A 125 -1.31 17.27 -5.17
C TYR A 125 -0.04 17.05 -5.99
N GLY A 126 -0.15 17.02 -7.32
CA GLY A 126 0.97 16.83 -8.24
C GLY A 126 1.56 15.44 -8.23
N GLN A 127 0.80 14.41 -7.82
CA GLN A 127 1.33 13.05 -7.67
C GLN A 127 0.65 12.04 -8.60
N SER A 128 1.41 11.14 -9.21
CA SER A 128 0.93 10.10 -10.14
C SER A 128 1.52 8.73 -9.82
N LEU A 129 0.73 7.67 -10.00
CA LEU A 129 1.18 6.28 -10.01
C LEU A 129 1.52 5.90 -11.45
N ILE A 130 2.70 5.32 -11.69
CA ILE A 130 3.22 5.04 -13.03
C ILE A 130 3.77 3.62 -13.05
N VAL A 131 3.37 2.83 -14.05
CA VAL A 131 4.08 1.63 -14.46
C VAL A 131 5.08 2.04 -15.52
N ASN A 132 6.36 1.76 -15.28
CA ASN A 132 7.45 2.19 -16.12
C ASN A 132 7.77 1.12 -17.18
N ALA A 133 8.42 1.53 -18.27
CA ALA A 133 8.80 0.64 -19.36
C ALA A 133 9.76 -0.51 -18.96
N ASP A 134 10.49 -0.35 -17.85
CA ASP A 134 11.36 -1.38 -17.27
C ASP A 134 10.64 -2.35 -16.32
N HIS A 135 9.29 -2.35 -16.34
CA HIS A 135 8.43 -3.13 -15.45
C HIS A 135 8.57 -2.78 -13.96
N SER A 136 9.14 -1.62 -13.63
CA SER A 136 9.05 -1.05 -12.27
C SER A 136 7.77 -0.24 -12.09
N ILE A 137 7.40 0.04 -10.84
CA ILE A 137 6.32 0.95 -10.50
C ILE A 137 6.94 2.15 -9.77
N SER A 138 6.48 3.35 -10.08
CA SER A 138 6.86 4.55 -9.32
C SER A 138 5.66 5.39 -8.95
N ILE A 139 5.77 6.07 -7.82
CA ILE A 139 4.92 7.21 -7.51
C ILE A 139 5.80 8.45 -7.59
N LYS A 140 5.43 9.35 -8.52
CA LYS A 140 6.20 10.56 -8.80
C LYS A 140 5.43 11.81 -8.40
N TYR A 141 6.18 12.87 -8.11
CA TYR A 141 5.70 14.21 -7.85
C TYR A 141 6.24 15.20 -8.90
N SER A 142 5.37 16.08 -9.38
CA SER A 142 5.73 17.16 -10.30
C SER A 142 5.19 18.48 -9.77
N PHE A 143 6.09 19.40 -9.38
CA PHE A 143 5.75 20.66 -8.72
C PHE A 143 4.83 21.54 -9.57
N SER A 144 5.02 21.55 -10.88
CA SER A 144 4.15 22.24 -11.84
C SER A 144 2.71 21.72 -11.85
N LYS A 145 2.50 20.44 -11.49
CA LYS A 145 1.19 19.76 -11.47
C LYS A 145 0.49 19.82 -10.11
N ASP A 146 1.18 20.28 -9.07
CA ASP A 146 0.59 20.49 -7.75
C ASP A 146 -0.31 21.73 -7.78
N CYS A 147 -1.60 21.55 -7.48
CA CYS A 147 -2.63 22.59 -7.55
C CYS A 147 -2.95 23.20 -6.17
N ARG A 148 -2.11 22.98 -5.16
CA ARG A 148 -2.27 23.62 -3.84
C ARG A 148 -1.72 25.04 -3.87
N ASP A 149 -2.51 26.00 -3.41
CA ASP A 149 -2.12 27.42 -3.40
C ASP A 149 -0.88 27.70 -2.53
N ASP A 150 -0.68 26.89 -1.49
CA ASP A 150 0.45 27.00 -0.55
C ASP A 150 1.62 26.07 -0.87
N LYS A 151 1.64 25.41 -2.04
CA LYS A 151 2.68 24.43 -2.41
C LYS A 151 4.11 24.93 -2.25
N SER A 152 4.39 26.18 -2.62
CA SER A 152 5.73 26.78 -2.52
C SER A 152 6.19 26.98 -1.07
N LYS A 153 5.26 26.97 -0.10
CA LYS A 153 5.55 27.08 1.33
C LYS A 153 5.70 25.71 1.99
N ILE A 154 4.83 24.76 1.64
CA ILE A 154 4.77 23.44 2.31
C ILE A 154 5.74 22.41 1.70
N VAL A 155 6.10 22.55 0.42
CA VAL A 155 7.08 21.68 -0.23
C VAL A 155 8.47 22.31 -0.09
N PRO A 156 9.44 21.63 0.55
CA PRO A 156 10.81 22.13 0.65
C PRO A 156 11.40 22.46 -0.73
N GLU A 157 12.18 23.53 -0.85
CA GLU A 157 12.77 24.00 -2.11
C GLU A 157 13.47 22.89 -2.91
N ARG A 158 14.25 22.03 -2.23
CA ARG A 158 14.92 20.87 -2.85
C ARG A 158 13.98 19.82 -3.49
N PHE A 159 12.70 19.88 -3.19
CA PHE A 159 11.66 19.02 -3.74
C PHE A 159 10.69 19.76 -4.67
N GLN A 160 10.87 21.07 -4.88
CA GLN A 160 10.15 21.86 -5.88
C GLN A 160 10.73 21.61 -7.27
N THR A 161 10.56 20.38 -7.74
CA THR A 161 11.11 19.90 -9.02
C THR A 161 10.09 19.03 -9.73
N GLU A 162 10.40 18.64 -10.96
CA GLU A 162 9.54 17.80 -11.78
C GLU A 162 10.00 16.34 -11.70
N GLU A 163 9.07 15.41 -11.87
CA GLU A 163 9.34 13.96 -11.93
C GLU A 163 10.10 13.39 -10.72
N LEU A 164 9.94 14.00 -9.54
CA LEU A 164 10.56 13.53 -8.30
C LEU A 164 9.96 12.18 -7.88
N VAL A 165 10.76 11.13 -7.88
CA VAL A 165 10.34 9.81 -7.39
C VAL A 165 10.14 9.87 -5.86
N LEU A 166 8.92 9.65 -5.39
CA LEU A 166 8.58 9.57 -3.98
C LEU A 166 8.71 8.13 -3.46
N PHE A 167 8.25 7.17 -4.27
CA PHE A 167 8.30 5.74 -3.99
C PHE A 167 8.59 4.96 -5.26
N GLY A 168 9.30 3.84 -5.12
CA GLY A 168 9.62 2.96 -6.23
C GLY A 168 9.53 1.50 -5.83
N TRP A 169 9.01 0.68 -6.73
CA TRP A 169 9.03 -0.78 -6.66
C TRP A 169 9.81 -1.27 -7.88
N SER A 170 11.00 -1.83 -7.69
CA SER A 170 11.75 -2.42 -8.81
C SER A 170 11.00 -3.59 -9.45
N ALA A 171 11.29 -3.86 -10.72
CA ALA A 171 10.70 -5.00 -11.43
C ALA A 171 10.93 -6.33 -10.68
N ASN A 172 12.14 -6.52 -10.14
CA ASN A 172 12.49 -7.72 -9.40
C ASN A 172 11.72 -7.82 -8.07
N TRP A 173 11.47 -6.67 -7.41
CA TRP A 173 10.64 -6.62 -6.21
C TRP A 173 9.19 -7.02 -6.49
N ILE A 174 8.56 -6.45 -7.53
CA ILE A 174 7.20 -6.81 -7.93
C ILE A 174 7.11 -8.28 -8.33
N LYS A 175 8.04 -8.74 -9.18
CA LYS A 175 8.11 -10.14 -9.61
C LYS A 175 8.15 -11.08 -8.41
N ASN A 176 9.06 -10.84 -7.48
CA ASN A 176 9.18 -11.67 -6.29
C ASN A 176 7.92 -11.64 -5.42
N LYS A 177 7.24 -10.49 -5.30
CA LYS A 177 6.02 -10.39 -4.49
C LYS A 177 4.84 -11.14 -5.11
N VAL A 178 4.65 -11.01 -6.42
CA VAL A 178 3.55 -11.64 -7.16
C VAL A 178 3.82 -13.13 -7.34
N GLU A 179 4.94 -13.49 -7.96
CA GLU A 179 5.09 -14.83 -8.54
C GLU A 179 5.36 -15.91 -7.48
N ASN A 180 6.07 -15.56 -6.41
CA ASN A 180 6.28 -16.49 -5.30
C ASN A 180 4.99 -16.84 -4.55
N LYS A 181 3.91 -16.05 -4.72
CA LYS A 181 2.66 -16.19 -3.98
C LYS A 181 1.52 -16.67 -4.90
N PHE A 182 1.42 -16.09 -6.09
CA PHE A 182 0.32 -16.34 -7.01
C PHE A 182 0.69 -17.14 -8.25
N SER A 183 1.97 -17.28 -8.64
CA SER A 183 2.34 -18.04 -9.84
C SER A 183 2.59 -19.53 -9.60
N VAL A 184 2.47 -20.01 -8.36
CA VAL A 184 2.76 -21.42 -8.03
C VAL A 184 1.67 -22.33 -8.59
N LEU A 185 0.47 -22.29 -8.00
CA LEU A 185 -0.73 -22.95 -8.57
C LEU A 185 -1.89 -21.98 -8.81
N GLY A 186 -1.73 -20.69 -8.47
CA GLY A 186 -2.77 -19.68 -8.56
C GLY A 186 -3.27 -19.24 -7.19
N TRP A 187 -4.56 -18.97 -7.11
CA TRP A 187 -5.19 -18.47 -5.90
C TRP A 187 -6.56 -19.08 -5.72
N PHE A 188 -7.01 -19.10 -4.47
CA PHE A 188 -8.41 -19.28 -4.16
C PHE A 188 -8.89 -18.19 -3.22
N LYS A 189 -10.20 -17.92 -3.27
CA LYS A 189 -10.84 -16.91 -2.47
C LYS A 189 -12.11 -17.44 -1.87
N CYS A 190 -12.17 -17.41 -0.54
CA CYS A 190 -13.37 -17.73 0.21
C CYS A 190 -14.23 -16.45 0.31
N ASN A 191 -15.36 -16.43 -0.42
CA ASN A 191 -16.28 -15.31 -0.47
C ASN A 191 -17.20 -15.31 0.74
N ILE A 192 -17.46 -14.10 1.27
CA ILE A 192 -18.33 -13.90 2.44
C ILE A 192 -19.59 -13.15 2.03
N LYS A 193 -20.75 -13.67 2.40
CA LYS A 193 -22.06 -12.99 2.31
C LYS A 193 -22.73 -13.03 3.67
N LYS A 194 -23.26 -11.89 4.15
CA LYS A 194 -23.92 -11.79 5.46
C LYS A 194 -23.15 -12.39 6.65
N LYS A 195 -21.80 -12.38 6.60
CA LYS A 195 -20.84 -12.95 7.59
C LYS A 195 -20.63 -14.47 7.51
N GLU A 196 -21.18 -15.13 6.51
CA GLU A 196 -20.98 -16.55 6.26
C GLU A 196 -20.13 -16.73 5.00
N TYR A 197 -19.28 -17.76 5.00
CA TYR A 197 -18.59 -18.20 3.79
C TYR A 197 -19.58 -18.97 2.94
N VAL A 198 -19.72 -18.58 1.68
CA VAL A 198 -20.79 -19.08 0.79
C VAL A 198 -20.29 -19.62 -0.55
N GLU A 199 -18.99 -19.47 -0.80
CA GLU A 199 -18.37 -19.88 -2.06
C GLU A 199 -16.85 -19.86 -1.92
N ILE A 200 -16.16 -20.81 -2.55
CA ILE A 200 -14.74 -20.79 -2.81
C ILE A 200 -14.53 -20.64 -4.31
N MET A 201 -13.83 -19.58 -4.72
CA MET A 201 -13.45 -19.37 -6.12
C MET A 201 -11.98 -19.69 -6.31
N PHE A 202 -11.62 -20.33 -7.42
CA PHE A 202 -10.24 -20.57 -7.84
C PHE A 202 -9.94 -19.77 -9.09
N GLY A 203 -8.71 -19.25 -9.19
CA GLY A 203 -8.23 -18.61 -10.41
C GLY A 203 -6.80 -19.02 -10.75
N ASP A 204 -6.45 -18.78 -12.00
CA ASP A 204 -5.18 -19.19 -12.59
C ASP A 204 -3.96 -18.52 -11.92
N PRO A 205 -2.75 -19.08 -12.12
CA PRO A 205 -1.48 -18.42 -11.83
C PRO A 205 -1.41 -16.98 -12.35
N ILE A 206 -0.94 -16.06 -11.51
CA ILE A 206 -0.79 -14.64 -11.86
C ILE A 206 0.69 -14.32 -12.01
N THR A 207 1.11 -13.82 -13.17
CA THR A 207 2.49 -13.38 -13.43
C THR A 207 2.70 -11.90 -13.07
N ALA A 208 3.96 -11.48 -12.95
CA ALA A 208 4.27 -10.06 -12.76
C ALA A 208 3.75 -9.19 -13.91
N THR A 209 3.87 -9.65 -15.15
CA THR A 209 3.41 -8.93 -16.35
C THR A 209 1.91 -8.69 -16.31
N THR A 210 1.12 -9.75 -16.11
CA THR A 210 -0.34 -9.66 -16.02
C THR A 210 -0.77 -8.74 -14.87
N PHE A 211 -0.07 -8.80 -13.73
CA PHE A 211 -0.34 -7.93 -12.60
C PHE A 211 -0.08 -6.44 -12.93
N LEU A 212 1.00 -6.13 -13.64
CA LEU A 212 1.33 -4.76 -14.06
C LEU A 212 0.29 -4.22 -15.06
N GLU A 213 -0.14 -5.02 -16.04
CA GLU A 213 -1.22 -4.66 -16.98
C GLU A 213 -2.49 -4.27 -16.23
N TRP A 214 -2.83 -4.99 -15.16
CA TRP A 214 -4.01 -4.66 -14.34
C TRP A 214 -3.86 -3.36 -13.56
N ILE A 215 -2.64 -2.96 -13.20
CA ILE A 215 -2.38 -1.65 -12.61
C ILE A 215 -2.55 -0.56 -13.67
N GLU A 216 -1.97 -0.75 -14.85
CA GLU A 216 -2.05 0.20 -15.97
C GLU A 216 -3.49 0.47 -16.39
N CYS A 217 -4.33 -0.57 -16.47
CA CYS A 217 -5.74 -0.41 -16.82
C CYS A 217 -6.65 -0.03 -15.63
N GLY A 218 -6.08 0.13 -14.43
CA GLY A 218 -6.79 0.60 -13.23
C GLY A 218 -7.68 -0.44 -12.54
N ASN A 219 -7.56 -1.73 -12.89
CA ASN A 219 -8.24 -2.84 -12.21
C ASN A 219 -7.62 -3.14 -10.84
N VAL A 220 -6.29 -3.02 -10.75
CA VAL A 220 -5.53 -3.02 -9.51
C VAL A 220 -5.20 -1.58 -9.13
N ILE A 221 -5.49 -1.24 -7.87
CA ILE A 221 -5.28 0.10 -7.32
C ILE A 221 -4.25 0.04 -6.20
N PHE A 222 -3.56 1.16 -6.00
CA PHE A 222 -2.73 1.41 -4.83
C PHE A 222 -3.56 2.04 -3.71
N ASP A 223 -3.44 1.52 -2.50
CA ASP A 223 -4.13 2.01 -1.30
C ASP A 223 -3.15 2.03 -0.13
N THR A 224 -3.01 3.18 0.53
CA THR A 224 -2.06 3.33 1.64
C THR A 224 -2.73 3.87 2.89
N ARG A 225 -2.21 3.43 4.03
CA ARG A 225 -2.59 3.93 5.36
C ARG A 225 -1.47 4.74 6.00
N MET A 226 -0.58 5.32 5.19
CA MET A 226 0.53 6.12 5.69
C MET A 226 0.01 7.35 6.43
N LYS A 227 0.42 7.48 7.68
CA LYS A 227 0.15 8.63 8.55
C LYS A 227 1.31 8.85 9.50
N GLN A 228 1.27 10.00 10.17
CA GLN A 228 2.21 10.36 11.21
C GLN A 228 2.19 9.28 12.30
N ARG A 229 3.34 8.97 12.91
CA ARG A 229 3.39 7.94 13.94
C ARG A 229 2.70 8.42 15.22
N ARG A 230 1.80 7.61 15.78
CA ARG A 230 1.23 7.83 17.12
C ARG A 230 2.32 7.78 18.21
N PRO A 231 2.13 8.48 19.34
CA PRO A 231 3.05 8.44 20.47
C PRO A 231 3.35 7.02 20.97
N ASN A 232 2.36 6.13 20.97
CA ASN A 232 2.54 4.73 21.38
C ASN A 232 3.22 3.83 20.33
N GLY A 233 3.58 4.39 19.17
CA GLY A 233 4.34 3.71 18.13
C GLY A 233 3.60 2.60 17.37
N SER A 234 2.28 2.45 17.54
CA SER A 234 1.50 1.31 17.04
C SER A 234 1.13 1.36 15.54
N ASP A 235 1.41 2.46 14.86
CA ASP A 235 0.97 2.66 13.49
C ASP A 235 1.78 1.84 12.47
N ARG A 236 1.05 1.18 11.58
CA ARG A 236 1.62 0.46 10.43
C ARG A 236 1.47 1.29 9.17
N MET A 237 2.55 1.37 8.40
CA MET A 237 2.56 1.98 7.07
C MET A 237 2.10 0.93 6.05
N GLY A 238 0.79 0.72 5.96
CA GLY A 238 0.22 -0.18 4.96
C GLY A 238 0.31 0.43 3.56
N MET A 239 0.76 -0.35 2.59
CA MET A 239 0.95 0.01 1.17
C MET A 239 0.48 -1.17 0.32
N MET A 240 -0.82 -1.16 0.05
CA MET A 240 -1.54 -2.31 -0.48
C MET A 240 -1.81 -2.13 -1.96
N PHE A 241 -1.62 -3.21 -2.72
CA PHE A 241 -2.24 -3.34 -4.03
C PHE A 241 -3.52 -4.16 -3.90
N ARG A 242 -4.63 -3.62 -4.41
CA ARG A 242 -5.97 -4.18 -4.18
C ARG A 242 -6.81 -4.10 -5.44
N ALA A 243 -7.79 -4.98 -5.56
CA ALA A 243 -8.82 -4.86 -6.59
C ALA A 243 -10.21 -5.04 -5.99
N ASN A 244 -11.20 -4.51 -6.71
CA ASN A 244 -12.60 -4.68 -6.34
C ASN A 244 -13.01 -6.15 -6.45
N ASN A 245 -13.97 -6.57 -5.64
CA ASN A 245 -14.43 -7.96 -5.65
C ASN A 245 -15.00 -8.41 -7.00
N ALA A 246 -15.60 -7.50 -7.79
CA ALA A 246 -16.06 -7.80 -9.14
C ALA A 246 -14.91 -8.23 -10.05
N PHE A 247 -13.75 -7.57 -9.97
CA PHE A 247 -12.57 -7.94 -10.74
C PHE A 247 -12.01 -9.31 -10.29
N TRP A 248 -11.92 -9.55 -8.99
CA TRP A 248 -11.54 -10.89 -8.50
C TRP A 248 -12.48 -11.99 -9.00
N LYS A 249 -13.78 -11.72 -9.10
CA LYS A 249 -14.75 -12.67 -9.65
C LYS A 249 -14.54 -12.92 -11.14
N SER A 250 -14.20 -11.89 -11.93
CA SER A 250 -13.93 -12.08 -13.36
C SER A 250 -12.65 -12.87 -13.64
N LEU A 251 -11.77 -13.02 -12.65
CA LEU A 251 -10.56 -13.84 -12.74
C LEU A 251 -10.79 -15.31 -12.31
N ALA A 252 -11.98 -15.65 -11.79
CA ALA A 252 -12.25 -17.00 -11.33
C ALA A 252 -12.50 -17.95 -12.52
N VAL A 253 -11.87 -19.12 -12.47
CA VAL A 253 -12.02 -20.21 -13.45
C VAL A 253 -12.98 -21.27 -12.93
N TYR A 254 -12.99 -21.51 -11.60
CA TYR A 254 -13.88 -22.46 -10.95
C TYR A 254 -14.49 -21.87 -9.69
N THR A 255 -15.71 -22.29 -9.37
CA THR A 255 -16.36 -21.95 -8.10
C THR A 255 -16.97 -23.19 -7.46
N TYR A 256 -16.91 -23.25 -6.13
CA TYR A 256 -17.53 -24.27 -5.30
C TYR A 256 -18.45 -23.59 -4.30
N PRO A 257 -19.72 -24.02 -4.16
CA PRO A 257 -20.67 -23.46 -3.18
C PRO A 257 -20.28 -23.81 -1.74
#